data_AF-A0A259MWZ3-F1
#
_entry.id   AF-A0A259MWZ3-F1
#
_cell.length_a   1.000
_cell.length_b   1.000
_cell.length_c   1.000
_cell.angle_alpha   90.00
_cell.angle_beta   90.00
_cell.angle_gamma   90.00
#
_symmetry.space_group_name_H-M   'P 1'
#
loop_
_entity.id
_entity.type
_entity.pdbx_description
1 polymer ?
#
loop_
_entity_poly.entity_id
_entity_poly.type
_entity_poly.pdbx_seq_one_letter_code
_entity_poly.pdbx_strand_id
1 'polypeptide(L)' 'GDDVTVDGNHPLAGQRLNFKVKVVGVRDASEEEVAHGHIHGEGGHHH' A
#
# COMPACT_ATOMS: atom_id res chain seq x y z
N GLY A 1 30.69 9.05 -25.69
CA GLY A 1 30.07 9.64 -24.49
C GLY A 1 29.01 8.67 -24.09
N ASP A 2 29.40 7.68 -23.27
CA ASP A 2 28.81 6.34 -23.36
C ASP A 2 28.22 5.85 -22.03
N ASP A 3 28.09 6.74 -21.04
CA ASP A 3 27.59 6.40 -19.72
C ASP A 3 26.23 7.05 -19.41
N VAL A 4 25.37 6.27 -18.75
CA VAL A 4 24.04 6.70 -18.27
C VAL A 4 23.97 6.46 -16.77
N THR A 5 23.43 7.44 -16.04
CA THR A 5 23.19 7.31 -14.59
C THR A 5 21.78 6.78 -14.36
N VAL A 6 21.66 5.72 -13.56
CA VAL A 6 20.38 5.12 -13.18
C VAL A 6 20.16 5.33 -11.69
N ASP A 7 18.98 5.82 -11.34
CA ASP A 7 18.51 5.90 -9.96
C ASP A 7 17.41 4.84 -9.75
N GLY A 8 17.68 3.89 -8.85
CA GLY A 8 16.77 2.81 -8.48
C GLY A 8 15.86 3.14 -7.28
N ASN A 9 15.96 4.35 -6.73
CA ASN A 9 15.09 4.76 -5.65
C ASN A 9 13.64 4.87 -6.13
N HIS A 10 12.70 4.58 -5.22
CA HIS A 10 11.29 4.84 -5.49
C HIS A 10 11.10 6.32 -5.88
N PRO A 11 10.21 6.67 -6.83
CA PRO A 11 10.05 8.06 -7.29
C PRO A 11 9.79 9.10 -6.20
N LEU A 12 9.26 8.66 -5.06
CA LEU A 12 8.96 9.48 -3.88
C LEU A 12 10.04 9.42 -2.78
N ALA A 13 11.17 8.75 -3.01
CA ALA A 13 12.27 8.69 -2.06
C ALA A 13 12.82 10.10 -1.79
N GLY A 14 13.06 10.43 -0.52
CA GLY A 14 13.50 11.76 -0.11
C GLY A 14 12.42 12.85 -0.13
N GLN A 15 11.22 12.56 -0.63
CA GLN A 15 10.12 13.54 -0.66
C GLN A 15 9.30 13.49 0.64
N ARG A 16 8.92 14.67 1.16
CA ARG A 16 7.96 14.77 2.27
C ARG A 16 6.55 14.69 1.72
N LEU A 17 5.83 13.62 2.07
CA LEU A 17 4.43 13.45 1.68
C LEU A 17 3.51 14.04 2.76
N ASN A 18 2.64 14.96 2.36
CA ASN A 18 1.67 15.59 3.26
C ASN A 18 0.27 15.05 2.95
N PHE A 19 -0.36 14.42 3.93
CA PHE A 19 -1.70 13.85 3.78
C PHE A 19 -2.69 14.52 4.72
N LYS A 20 -3.88 14.79 4.21
CA LYS A 20 -5.04 15.13 5.02
C LYS A 20 -5.96 13.92 5.08
N VAL A 21 -6.05 13.28 6.23
CA VAL A 21 -6.77 12.01 6.41
C VAL A 21 -7.99 12.22 7.30
N LYS A 22 -9.05 11.44 7.04
CA LYS A 22 -10.21 11.27 7.92
C LYS A 22 -10.48 9.77 8.08
N VAL A 23 -10.61 9.31 9.32
CA VAL A 23 -11.03 7.93 9.60
C VAL A 23 -12.54 7.81 9.33
N VAL A 24 -12.93 6.88 8.47
CA VAL A 24 -14.34 6.66 8.08
C VAL A 24 -15.01 5.50 8.80
N GLY A 25 -14.24 4.61 9.41
CA GLY A 25 -14.75 3.44 10.14
C GLY A 25 -13.62 2.58 10.70
N VAL A 26 -13.96 1.74 11.68
CA VAL A 26 -13.07 0.76 12.32
C VAL A 26 -13.91 -0.50 12.56
N ARG A 27 -13.33 -1.67 12.25
CA ARG A 27 -13.92 -2.97 12.54
C ARG A 27 -12.81 -3.98 12.86
N ASP A 28 -13.19 -5.07 13.48
CA ASP A 28 -12.30 -6.22 13.63
C ASP A 28 -12.05 -6.90 12.28
N ALA A 29 -10.83 -7.41 12.10
CA ALA A 29 -10.45 -8.21 10.94
C ALA A 29 -11.02 -9.63 11.06
N SER A 30 -11.40 -10.25 9.93
CA SER A 30 -11.76 -11.67 9.92
C SER A 30 -10.50 -12.56 10.09
N GLU A 31 -10.69 -13.83 10.45
CA GLU A 31 -9.59 -14.79 10.57
C GLU A 31 -8.78 -14.93 9.27
N GLU A 32 -9.44 -14.86 8.12
CA GLU A 32 -8.82 -14.91 6.79
C GLU A 32 -7.96 -13.68 6.51
N GLU A 33 -8.47 -12.47 6.81
CA GLU A 33 -7.73 -11.22 6.64
C GLU A 33 -6.49 -11.16 7.54
N VAL A 34 -6.59 -11.72 8.76
CA VAL A 34 -5.45 -11.87 9.66
C VAL A 34 -4.41 -12.84 9.08
N ALA A 35 -4.86 -13.98 8.53
CA ALA A 35 -3.97 -14.97 7.94
C ALA A 35 -3.23 -14.46 6.69
N HIS A 36 -3.88 -13.63 5.86
CA HIS A 36 -3.29 -13.07 4.64
C HIS A 36 -2.52 -11.76 4.88
N GLY A 37 -2.81 -11.04 5.96
CA GLY A 37 -2.15 -9.79 6.33
C GLY A 37 -2.66 -8.56 5.57
N HIS A 38 -3.81 -8.67 4.90
CA HIS A 38 -4.47 -7.54 4.23
C HIS A 38 -6.00 -7.69 4.22
N ILE A 39 -6.70 -6.55 4.05
CA ILE A 39 -8.16 -6.51 3.96
C ILE A 39 -8.66 -7.31 2.74
N HIS A 40 -9.79 -7.99 2.90
CA HIS A 40 -10.54 -8.61 1.82
C HIS A 40 -11.82 -7.79 1.62
N GLY A 41 -11.93 -7.11 0.47
CA GLY A 41 -13.09 -6.26 0.16
C GLY A 41 -14.36 -7.05 -0.15
N GLU A 42 -15.49 -6.35 -0.32
CA GLU A 42 -16.71 -6.95 -0.90
C GLU A 42 -16.40 -7.48 -2.31
N GLY A 43 -16.52 -8.79 -2.50
CA GLY A 43 -16.11 -9.49 -3.72
C GLY A 43 -14.75 -10.21 -3.63
N GLY A 44 -14.23 -10.43 -2.42
CA GLY A 44 -13.05 -11.25 -2.15
C GLY A 44 -13.06 -12.53 -2.97
N HIS A 45 -11.99 -12.71 -3.76
CA HIS A 45 -11.84 -13.71 -4.79
C HIS A 45 -12.29 -15.10 -4.32
N HIS A 46 -13.42 -15.57 -4.84
CA HIS A 46 -13.58 -17.00 -5.04
C HIS A 46 -12.42 -17.43 -5.96
N HIS A 47 -11.62 -18.38 -5.51
CA HIS A 47 -10.85 -19.20 -6.45
C HIS A 47 -11.82 -19.93 -7.38
#